data_AF-J9GN11-F1
#
_entry.id   AF-J9GN11-F1
#
_cell.length_a   1.000
_cell.length_b   1.000
_cell.length_c   1.000
_cell.angle_alpha   90.00
_cell.angle_beta   90.00
_cell.angle_gamma   90.00
#
_symmetry.space_group_name_H-M   'P 1'
#
loop_
_entity.id
_entity.type
_entity.pdbx_description
1 polymer ?
#
loop_
_entity_poly.entity_id
_entity_poly.type
_entity_poly.pdbx_seq_one_letter_code
_entity_poly.pdbx_strand_id
1 'polypeptide(L)'
;MRLASARGGRNISDEARARLQTLIPMIAERCAEWQKKNSTRRVPLSEVLSRYLRLLESIAGRSTYVALLAQYPQAADRVGRVLAASRWSTDFIVRHPIILDELVDGRVKEMDDFTPVDWTEWTEGLRRALSEAEGDQERQMNILRDAHHSAVFRLLIADLDGRFTVERLADQLSALADAVLNEIIELAWASLRKKHCERPKFAVIGYGKLGGKELGYDSDLDIVFIYDDPDPEADLTYNRLVRRMMSWLTLQTSSGKLFDVDLRLRPNGESGLIVTPLEMFIRYQQNADGRGAWFWEHQALSRARFVAGDADLGRRFEEIRSQVLQMNREPEAAKQNVLDMRKKMLDGHPNRSPYFDVKHDRGGMVDVEFTVQLLVLTFAKDYPELRNNFGNILLLETAARLQLVDQDIAAQAVAAYRRYREVQHEIRLNAGEGLPVRVPAALFQTEREAVKRLWYSVFETDEPSRESN
;
A
#
# COMPACT_ATOMS: atom_id res chain seq x y z
N MET A 1 2.20 -22.47 28.43
CA MET A 1 1.67 -23.85 28.45
C MET A 1 0.15 -23.87 28.19
N ARG A 2 -0.33 -23.24 27.10
CA ARG A 2 -1.75 -23.24 26.68
C ARG A 2 -2.05 -24.15 25.47
N LEU A 3 -1.00 -24.68 24.82
CA LEU A 3 -1.11 -25.72 23.79
C LEU A 3 -1.79 -27.01 24.28
N ALA A 4 -1.85 -27.23 25.60
CA ALA A 4 -2.46 -28.40 26.21
C ALA A 4 -3.91 -28.18 26.71
N SER A 5 -4.48 -26.96 26.68
CA SER A 5 -5.83 -26.71 27.21
C SER A 5 -6.89 -26.42 26.13
N ALA A 6 -7.61 -27.49 25.81
CA ALA A 6 -9.07 -27.61 25.68
C ALA A 6 -9.89 -26.82 24.64
N ARG A 7 -9.31 -26.01 23.73
CA ARG A 7 -10.05 -25.57 22.51
C ARG A 7 -9.33 -25.79 21.18
N GLY A 8 -7.99 -25.77 21.14
CA GLY A 8 -7.20 -26.08 19.94
C GLY A 8 -6.80 -27.56 19.79
N GLY A 9 -6.93 -28.37 20.84
CA GLY A 9 -6.41 -29.74 20.88
C GLY A 9 -7.29 -30.83 20.25
N ARG A 10 -8.50 -30.51 19.77
CA ARG A 10 -9.46 -31.53 19.33
C ARG A 10 -9.14 -32.19 17.97
N ASN A 11 -8.22 -31.64 17.17
CA ASN A 11 -7.86 -32.15 15.84
C ASN A 11 -6.33 -32.35 15.63
N ILE A 12 -5.52 -32.40 16.69
CA ILE A 12 -4.07 -32.60 16.56
C ILE A 12 -3.77 -34.10 16.64
N SER A 13 -3.21 -34.67 15.57
CA SER A 13 -2.77 -36.07 15.54
C SER A 13 -1.70 -36.32 16.60
N ASP A 14 -1.61 -37.56 17.11
CA ASP A 14 -0.59 -37.92 18.10
C ASP A 14 0.83 -37.71 17.56
N GLU A 15 1.03 -37.91 16.26
CA GLU A 15 2.29 -37.63 15.57
C GLU A 15 2.62 -36.13 15.56
N ALA A 16 1.66 -35.25 15.27
CA ALA A 16 1.85 -33.81 15.36
C ALA A 16 2.14 -33.36 16.80
N ARG A 17 1.48 -33.98 17.80
CA ARG A 17 1.73 -33.70 19.22
C ARG A 17 3.16 -34.10 19.63
N ALA A 18 3.63 -35.27 19.22
CA ALA A 18 5.00 -35.72 19.48
C ALA A 18 6.04 -34.78 18.86
N ARG A 19 5.83 -34.35 17.60
CA ARG A 19 6.71 -33.38 16.93
C ARG A 19 6.72 -32.03 17.64
N LEU A 20 5.57 -31.53 18.11
CA LEU A 20 5.50 -30.29 18.89
C LEU A 20 6.27 -30.38 20.21
N GLN A 21 6.25 -31.54 20.89
CA GLN A 21 7.01 -31.75 22.13
C GLN A 21 8.52 -31.65 21.91
N THR A 22 9.02 -32.03 20.74
CA THR A 22 10.43 -31.87 20.36
C THR A 22 10.74 -30.45 19.88
N LEU A 23 9.83 -29.85 19.11
CA LEU A 23 10.05 -28.55 18.46
C LEU A 23 10.02 -27.38 19.46
N ILE A 24 9.15 -27.42 20.48
CA ILE A 24 8.99 -26.31 21.43
C ILE A 24 10.27 -26.04 22.26
N PRO A 25 10.94 -27.04 22.86
CA PRO A 25 12.22 -26.83 23.54
C PRO A 25 13.29 -26.25 22.61
N MET A 26 13.42 -26.80 21.40
CA MET A 26 14.37 -26.31 20.39
C MET A 26 14.12 -24.82 20.07
N ILE A 27 12.86 -24.41 19.86
CA ILE A 27 12.51 -23.01 19.63
C ILE A 27 12.88 -22.15 20.85
N ALA A 28 12.56 -22.60 22.07
CA ALA A 28 12.80 -21.84 23.28
C ALA A 28 14.29 -21.54 23.51
N GLU A 29 15.17 -22.51 23.23
CA GLU A 29 16.62 -22.34 23.30
C GLU A 29 17.15 -21.33 22.27
N ARG A 30 16.56 -21.32 21.07
CA ARG A 30 17.04 -20.51 19.93
C ARG A 30 16.41 -19.12 19.85
N CYS A 31 15.32 -18.85 20.57
CA CYS A 31 14.66 -17.54 20.63
C CYS A 31 15.64 -16.38 20.89
N ALA A 32 16.69 -16.60 21.68
CA ALA A 32 17.71 -15.60 21.97
C ALA A 32 18.60 -15.25 20.76
N GLU A 33 18.78 -16.17 19.82
CA GLU A 33 19.61 -16.03 18.63
C GLU A 33 18.93 -15.20 17.53
N TRP A 34 17.59 -15.16 17.52
CA TRP A 34 16.81 -14.52 16.46
C TRP A 34 16.60 -13.01 16.65
N GLN A 35 16.93 -12.48 17.83
CA GLN A 35 16.81 -11.05 18.08
C GLN A 35 17.88 -10.26 17.32
N LYS A 36 17.44 -9.26 16.54
CA LYS A 36 18.38 -8.32 15.91
C LYS A 36 19.06 -7.45 16.96
N LYS A 37 20.38 -7.36 16.88
CA LYS A 37 21.19 -6.55 17.80
C LYS A 37 20.97 -5.03 17.63
N ASN A 38 20.54 -4.59 16.44
CA ASN A 38 20.47 -3.18 16.02
C ASN A 38 19.05 -2.64 15.76
N SER A 39 17.98 -3.29 16.22
CA SER A 39 16.63 -2.71 16.11
C SER A 39 16.39 -1.68 17.22
N THR A 40 15.81 -0.54 16.85
CA THR A 40 15.36 0.56 17.74
C THR A 40 14.44 0.09 18.87
N ARG A 41 13.75 -1.04 18.68
CA ARG A 41 12.96 -1.72 19.71
C ARG A 41 13.35 -3.20 19.85
N ARG A 42 13.91 -3.59 20.99
CA ARG A 42 14.11 -5.01 21.31
C ARG A 42 12.79 -5.64 21.76
N VAL A 43 12.29 -6.59 20.98
CA VAL A 43 11.10 -7.39 21.34
C VAL A 43 11.49 -8.36 22.46
N PRO A 44 10.80 -8.38 23.62
CA PRO A 44 11.11 -9.31 24.71
C PRO A 44 11.11 -10.77 24.24
N LEU A 45 12.02 -11.60 24.77
CA LEU A 45 12.10 -13.03 24.40
C LEU A 45 10.78 -13.79 24.63
N SER A 46 10.07 -13.44 25.70
CA SER A 46 8.74 -13.97 25.99
C SER A 46 7.72 -13.64 24.91
N GLU A 47 7.82 -12.47 24.29
CA GLU A 47 6.97 -12.06 23.18
C GLU A 47 7.33 -12.81 21.90
N VAL A 48 8.62 -12.95 21.56
CA VAL A 48 9.09 -13.75 20.40
C VAL A 48 8.59 -15.19 20.52
N LEU A 49 8.79 -15.82 21.68
CA LEU A 49 8.29 -17.16 21.95
C LEU A 49 6.76 -17.23 21.83
N SER A 50 6.04 -16.26 22.39
CA SER A 50 4.57 -16.21 22.28
C SER A 50 4.09 -16.10 20.83
N ARG A 51 4.79 -15.33 19.99
CA ARG A 51 4.49 -15.21 18.56
C ARG A 51 4.70 -16.55 17.84
N TYR A 52 5.80 -17.24 18.13
CA TYR A 52 6.08 -18.57 17.58
C TYR A 52 5.05 -19.60 18.02
N LEU A 53 4.70 -19.65 19.31
CA LEU A 53 3.69 -20.57 19.82
C LEU A 53 2.32 -20.33 19.15
N ARG A 54 1.94 -19.07 18.90
CA ARG A 54 0.71 -18.74 18.17
C ARG A 54 0.75 -19.25 16.72
N LEU A 55 1.91 -19.18 16.05
CA LEU A 55 2.08 -19.81 14.75
C LEU A 55 1.88 -21.33 14.85
N LEU A 56 2.55 -22.00 15.79
CA LEU A 56 2.40 -23.45 15.99
C LEU A 56 0.94 -23.84 16.26
N GLU A 57 0.21 -23.07 17.06
CA GLU A 57 -1.21 -23.27 17.31
C GLU A 57 -2.03 -23.18 16.01
N SER A 58 -1.72 -22.22 15.14
CA SER A 58 -2.43 -22.04 13.86
C SER A 58 -2.18 -23.17 12.86
N ILE A 59 -0.98 -23.79 12.90
CA ILE A 59 -0.61 -24.89 12.00
C ILE A 59 -0.71 -26.26 12.64
N ALA A 60 -1.10 -26.38 13.92
CA ALA A 60 -1.06 -27.65 14.65
C ALA A 60 -1.92 -28.75 14.02
N GLY A 61 -3.03 -28.38 13.36
CA GLY A 61 -3.88 -29.31 12.59
C GLY A 61 -3.32 -29.71 11.21
N ARG A 62 -2.20 -29.11 10.78
CA ARG A 62 -1.56 -29.33 9.48
C ARG A 62 -0.23 -30.04 9.71
N SER A 63 -0.27 -31.37 9.81
CA SER A 63 0.88 -32.20 10.22
C SER A 63 2.11 -32.00 9.34
N THR A 64 1.95 -31.63 8.07
CA THR A 64 3.03 -31.33 7.11
C THR A 64 3.86 -30.12 7.53
N TYR A 65 3.24 -28.99 7.89
CA TYR A 65 3.98 -27.80 8.34
C TYR A 65 4.71 -28.04 9.67
N VAL A 66 4.08 -28.77 10.60
CA VAL A 66 4.74 -29.16 11.86
C VAL A 66 5.92 -30.10 11.59
N ALA A 67 5.76 -31.06 10.68
CA ALA A 67 6.85 -31.94 10.24
C ALA A 67 8.01 -31.14 9.66
N LEU A 68 7.70 -30.21 8.78
CA LEU A 68 8.64 -29.37 8.06
C LEU A 68 9.50 -28.55 9.03
N LEU A 69 8.91 -27.89 10.02
CA LEU A 69 9.67 -27.13 11.01
C LEU A 69 10.49 -28.04 11.95
N ALA A 70 10.00 -29.25 12.25
CA ALA A 70 10.73 -30.22 13.06
C ALA A 70 11.91 -30.87 12.32
N GLN A 71 11.76 -31.12 11.01
CA GLN A 71 12.77 -31.80 10.19
C GLN A 71 13.83 -30.84 9.62
N TYR A 72 13.49 -29.55 9.45
CA TYR A 72 14.38 -28.55 8.88
C TYR A 72 14.64 -27.40 9.88
N PRO A 73 15.61 -27.54 10.82
CA PRO A 73 15.92 -26.52 11.81
C PRO A 73 16.26 -25.14 11.22
N GLN A 74 16.85 -25.11 10.01
CA GLN A 74 17.13 -23.86 9.31
C GLN A 74 15.84 -23.13 8.88
N ALA A 75 14.79 -23.85 8.48
CA ALA A 75 13.50 -23.27 8.17
C ALA A 75 12.84 -22.71 9.45
N ALA A 76 12.91 -23.46 10.56
CA ALA A 76 12.46 -23.00 11.86
C ALA A 76 13.18 -21.72 12.33
N ASP A 77 14.48 -21.59 12.06
CA ASP A 77 15.21 -20.36 12.34
C ASP A 77 14.75 -19.18 11.51
N ARG A 78 14.54 -19.39 10.21
CA ARG A 78 14.07 -18.33 9.32
C ARG A 78 12.70 -17.83 9.79
N VAL A 79 11.79 -18.75 10.11
CA VAL A 79 10.51 -18.41 10.75
C VAL A 79 10.76 -17.60 12.02
N GLY A 80 11.60 -18.09 12.92
CA GLY A 80 11.91 -17.44 14.18
C GLY A 80 12.40 -15.99 14.03
N ARG A 81 13.31 -15.74 13.06
CA ARG A 81 13.80 -14.39 12.72
C ARG A 81 12.70 -13.49 12.20
N VAL A 82 11.82 -14.01 11.33
CA VAL A 82 10.70 -13.22 10.79
C VAL A 82 9.71 -12.85 11.89
N LEU A 83 9.36 -13.79 12.76
CA LEU A 83 8.46 -13.54 13.89
C LEU A 83 9.06 -12.59 14.94
N ALA A 84 10.38 -12.65 15.13
CA ALA A 84 11.11 -11.72 16.00
C ALA A 84 11.14 -10.30 15.42
N ALA A 85 11.07 -10.15 14.10
CA ALA A 85 11.26 -8.87 13.43
C ALA A 85 10.09 -7.90 13.64
N SER A 86 8.83 -8.35 13.53
CA SER A 86 7.68 -7.48 13.68
C SER A 86 6.39 -8.22 14.05
N ARG A 87 5.41 -7.48 14.57
CA ARG A 87 4.09 -8.04 14.88
C ARG A 87 3.31 -8.32 13.59
N TRP A 88 3.44 -7.43 12.61
CA TRP A 88 2.80 -7.56 11.32
C TRP A 88 3.25 -8.84 10.60
N SER A 89 4.55 -9.13 10.55
CA SER A 89 5.08 -10.36 9.94
C SER A 89 4.54 -11.62 10.62
N THR A 90 4.38 -11.57 11.95
CA THR A 90 3.75 -12.65 12.72
C THR A 90 2.29 -12.82 12.33
N ASP A 91 1.51 -11.73 12.35
CA ASP A 91 0.10 -11.77 12.00
C ASP A 91 -0.09 -12.24 10.55
N PHE A 92 0.81 -11.87 9.64
CA PHE A 92 0.80 -12.27 8.24
C PHE A 92 1.05 -13.78 8.07
N ILE A 93 2.14 -14.34 8.64
CA ILE A 93 2.42 -15.79 8.52
C ILE A 93 1.33 -16.63 9.21
N VAL A 94 0.82 -16.18 10.36
CA VAL A 94 -0.28 -16.88 11.08
C VAL A 94 -1.55 -16.93 10.23
N ARG A 95 -1.87 -15.85 9.49
CA ARG A 95 -3.02 -15.81 8.57
C ARG A 95 -2.78 -16.63 7.31
N HIS A 96 -1.54 -16.71 6.83
CA HIS A 96 -1.18 -17.34 5.56
C HIS A 96 -0.05 -18.38 5.70
N PRO A 97 -0.30 -19.54 6.35
CA PRO A 97 0.77 -20.52 6.60
C PRO A 97 1.37 -21.17 5.36
N ILE A 98 0.74 -21.04 4.18
CA ILE A 98 1.29 -21.54 2.91
C ILE A 98 2.63 -20.90 2.55
N ILE A 99 2.88 -19.71 3.08
CA ILE A 99 4.15 -19.01 2.96
C ILE A 99 5.33 -19.79 3.55
N LEU A 100 5.07 -20.73 4.48
CA LEU A 100 6.14 -21.57 5.05
C LEU A 100 6.85 -22.41 3.98
N ASP A 101 6.21 -22.69 2.85
CA ASP A 101 6.83 -23.42 1.73
C ASP A 101 7.97 -22.60 1.10
N GLU A 102 7.84 -21.27 1.05
CA GLU A 102 8.89 -20.35 0.57
C GLU A 102 10.14 -20.39 1.46
N LEU A 103 9.97 -20.66 2.76
CA LEU A 103 11.09 -20.70 3.71
C LEU A 103 11.94 -21.97 3.58
N VAL A 104 11.37 -23.02 3.00
CA VAL A 104 12.04 -24.31 2.80
C VAL A 104 12.81 -24.35 1.50
N ASP A 105 12.28 -23.72 0.46
CA ASP A 105 12.87 -23.85 -0.87
C ASP A 105 14.31 -23.29 -0.93
N GLY A 106 14.69 -22.33 -0.07
CA GLY A 106 16.08 -21.85 0.06
C GLY A 106 16.67 -21.20 -1.20
N ARG A 107 15.95 -21.27 -2.32
CA ARG A 107 16.18 -20.70 -3.63
C ARG A 107 15.37 -19.41 -3.83
N VAL A 108 14.95 -18.76 -2.74
CA VAL A 108 14.29 -17.46 -2.83
C VAL A 108 15.26 -16.51 -3.51
N LYS A 109 14.91 -16.07 -4.72
CA LYS A 109 15.67 -15.06 -5.46
C LYS A 109 15.82 -13.86 -4.55
N GLU A 110 17.06 -13.52 -4.22
CA GLU A 110 17.34 -12.37 -3.37
C GLU A 110 16.79 -11.11 -4.06
N MET A 111 16.02 -10.33 -3.31
CA MET A 111 15.51 -9.03 -3.75
C MET A 111 16.18 -7.91 -2.96
N ASP A 112 16.44 -6.80 -3.62
CA ASP A 112 17.12 -5.63 -3.08
C ASP A 112 16.76 -4.36 -3.87
N ASP A 113 17.35 -3.22 -3.50
CA ASP A 113 17.06 -1.96 -4.15
C ASP A 113 17.33 -1.96 -5.68
N PHE A 114 18.27 -2.77 -6.15
CA PHE A 114 18.65 -2.87 -7.56
C PHE A 114 17.79 -3.85 -8.36
N THR A 115 17.01 -4.69 -7.67
CA THR A 115 16.08 -5.62 -8.30
C THR A 115 15.06 -4.85 -9.12
N PRO A 116 14.87 -5.15 -10.42
CA PRO A 116 13.89 -4.47 -11.27
C PRO A 116 12.48 -4.54 -10.71
N VAL A 117 11.71 -3.45 -10.89
CA VAL A 117 10.26 -3.41 -10.56
C VAL A 117 9.51 -3.99 -11.75
N ASP A 118 9.62 -5.30 -11.91
CA ASP A 118 9.05 -6.07 -13.01
C ASP A 118 8.52 -7.40 -12.47
N TRP A 119 7.20 -7.57 -12.60
CA TRP A 119 6.48 -8.76 -12.14
C TRP A 119 6.04 -9.67 -13.29
N THR A 120 6.57 -9.46 -14.51
CA THR A 120 6.20 -10.25 -15.70
C THR A 120 6.41 -11.76 -15.50
N GLU A 121 7.58 -12.16 -14.97
CA GLU A 121 7.89 -13.57 -14.68
C GLU A 121 6.90 -14.18 -13.67
N TRP A 122 6.54 -13.41 -12.64
CA TRP A 122 5.56 -13.83 -11.64
C TRP A 122 4.17 -13.99 -12.27
N THR A 123 3.75 -13.04 -13.10
CA THR A 123 2.46 -13.07 -13.81
C THR A 123 2.37 -14.27 -14.75
N GLU A 124 3.44 -14.61 -15.47
CA GLU A 124 3.50 -15.79 -16.34
C GLU A 124 3.41 -17.10 -15.55
N GLY A 125 4.06 -17.18 -14.38
CA GLY A 125 3.91 -18.29 -13.44
C GLY A 125 2.48 -18.43 -12.93
N LEU A 126 1.88 -17.32 -12.50
CA LEU A 126 0.51 -17.26 -12.01
C LEU A 126 -0.50 -17.70 -13.09
N ARG A 127 -0.39 -17.20 -14.32
CA ARG A 127 -1.30 -17.56 -15.42
C ARG A 127 -1.27 -19.06 -15.74
N ARG A 128 -0.10 -19.69 -15.69
CA ARG A 128 0.03 -21.15 -15.83
C ARG A 128 -0.74 -21.87 -14.73
N ALA A 129 -0.53 -21.50 -13.47
CA ALA A 129 -1.24 -22.10 -12.34
C ALA A 129 -2.77 -21.88 -12.42
N LEU A 130 -3.22 -20.69 -12.84
CA LEU A 130 -4.64 -20.38 -13.01
C LEU A 130 -5.29 -21.18 -14.13
N SER A 131 -4.57 -21.48 -15.20
CA SER A 131 -5.07 -22.30 -16.32
C SER A 131 -5.31 -23.75 -15.92
N GLU A 132 -4.50 -24.31 -15.02
CA GLU A 132 -4.70 -25.66 -14.47
C GLU A 132 -5.95 -25.78 -13.58
N ALA A 133 -6.50 -24.64 -13.15
CA ALA A 133 -7.71 -24.54 -12.33
C ALA A 133 -8.90 -23.95 -13.10
N GLU A 134 -8.85 -23.94 -14.44
CA GLU A 134 -9.95 -23.42 -15.25
C GLU A 134 -11.28 -24.13 -14.93
N GLY A 135 -12.35 -23.34 -14.79
CA GLY A 135 -13.68 -23.82 -14.41
C GLY A 135 -13.93 -23.93 -12.90
N ASP A 136 -12.90 -23.83 -12.06
CA ASP A 136 -13.00 -23.77 -10.60
C ASP A 136 -12.61 -22.39 -10.06
N GLN A 137 -13.61 -21.50 -9.98
CA GLN A 137 -13.38 -20.12 -9.57
C GLN A 137 -12.82 -20.02 -8.14
N GLU A 138 -13.25 -20.87 -7.22
CA GLU A 138 -12.76 -20.84 -5.83
C GLU A 138 -11.28 -21.23 -5.77
N ARG A 139 -10.89 -22.26 -6.52
CA ARG A 139 -9.49 -22.65 -6.64
C ARG A 139 -8.63 -21.58 -7.29
N GLN A 140 -9.11 -20.94 -8.37
CA GLN A 140 -8.42 -19.82 -9.00
C GLN A 140 -8.25 -18.63 -8.02
N MET A 141 -9.27 -18.34 -7.22
CA MET A 141 -9.21 -17.32 -6.17
C MET A 141 -8.14 -17.62 -5.12
N ASN A 142 -7.99 -18.88 -4.71
CA ASN A 142 -6.95 -19.30 -3.78
C ASN A 142 -5.55 -19.23 -4.41
N ILE A 143 -5.37 -19.72 -5.64
CA ILE A 143 -4.09 -19.66 -6.37
C ILE A 143 -3.58 -18.22 -6.48
N LEU A 144 -4.45 -17.28 -6.87
CA LEU A 144 -4.09 -15.86 -6.97
C LEU A 144 -3.64 -15.28 -5.63
N ARG A 145 -4.36 -15.61 -4.54
CA ARG A 145 -4.04 -15.16 -3.18
C ARG A 145 -2.71 -15.72 -2.71
N ASP A 146 -2.51 -17.03 -2.84
CA ASP A 146 -1.30 -17.72 -2.42
C ASP A 146 -0.07 -17.17 -3.17
N ALA A 147 -0.18 -16.97 -4.48
CA ALA A 147 0.89 -16.38 -5.29
C ALA A 147 1.21 -14.93 -4.89
N HIS A 148 0.18 -14.12 -4.59
CA HIS A 148 0.35 -12.75 -4.10
C HIS A 148 1.00 -12.73 -2.70
N HIS A 149 0.51 -13.55 -1.76
CA HIS A 149 1.03 -13.59 -0.40
C HIS A 149 2.47 -14.12 -0.35
N SER A 150 2.83 -15.07 -1.21
CA SER A 150 4.21 -15.50 -1.43
C SER A 150 5.09 -14.35 -1.93
N ALA A 151 4.65 -13.59 -2.95
CA ALA A 151 5.39 -12.44 -3.45
C ALA A 151 5.60 -11.35 -2.37
N VAL A 152 4.54 -10.98 -1.64
CA VAL A 152 4.61 -10.04 -0.52
C VAL A 152 5.58 -10.54 0.56
N PHE A 153 5.59 -11.85 0.82
CA PHE A 153 6.51 -12.42 1.80
C PHE A 153 7.98 -12.30 1.37
N ARG A 154 8.29 -12.51 0.10
CA ARG A 154 9.67 -12.33 -0.43
C ARG A 154 10.13 -10.89 -0.26
N LEU A 155 9.25 -9.92 -0.53
CA LEU A 155 9.52 -8.50 -0.27
C LEU A 155 9.75 -8.23 1.22
N LEU A 156 8.92 -8.82 2.10
CA LEU A 156 9.09 -8.72 3.54
C LEU A 156 10.44 -9.25 4.00
N ILE A 157 10.92 -10.40 3.50
CA ILE A 157 12.23 -10.93 3.89
C ILE A 157 13.33 -9.92 3.54
N ALA A 158 13.32 -9.38 2.32
CA ALA A 158 14.32 -8.40 1.88
C ALA A 158 14.27 -7.08 2.66
N ASP A 159 13.07 -6.56 2.92
CA ASP A 159 12.83 -5.38 3.75
C ASP A 159 13.35 -5.60 5.18
N LEU A 160 13.01 -6.74 5.79
CA LEU A 160 13.54 -7.08 7.10
C LEU A 160 15.07 -7.18 7.05
N ASP A 161 15.68 -7.75 6.03
CA ASP A 161 17.13 -7.80 5.91
C ASP A 161 17.79 -6.41 5.68
N GLY A 162 17.01 -5.35 5.54
CA GLY A 162 17.49 -3.99 5.27
C GLY A 162 18.03 -3.82 3.84
N ARG A 163 17.59 -4.67 2.91
CA ARG A 163 17.99 -4.64 1.50
C ARG A 163 17.14 -3.71 0.63
N PHE A 164 16.07 -3.17 1.20
CA PHE A 164 15.20 -2.20 0.56
C PHE A 164 15.17 -0.88 1.33
N THR A 165 15.23 0.22 0.59
CA THR A 165 14.66 1.50 1.00
C THR A 165 13.13 1.41 1.04
N VAL A 166 12.48 2.28 1.83
CA VAL A 166 11.01 2.31 1.94
C VAL A 166 10.37 2.64 0.59
N GLU A 167 10.99 3.54 -0.17
CA GLU A 167 10.55 3.94 -1.50
C GLU A 167 10.59 2.77 -2.48
N ARG A 168 11.70 2.02 -2.48
CA ARG A 168 11.86 0.91 -3.42
C ARG A 168 10.98 -0.28 -3.06
N LEU A 169 10.77 -0.54 -1.78
CA LEU A 169 9.76 -1.48 -1.32
C LEU A 169 8.35 -1.07 -1.79
N ALA A 170 8.01 0.22 -1.66
CA ALA A 170 6.72 0.73 -2.09
C ALA A 170 6.52 0.65 -3.60
N ASP A 171 7.55 0.88 -4.41
CA ASP A 171 7.54 0.64 -5.85
C ASP A 171 7.20 -0.82 -6.18
N GLN A 172 7.88 -1.77 -5.53
CA GLN A 172 7.66 -3.20 -5.74
C GLN A 172 6.24 -3.63 -5.34
N LEU A 173 5.77 -3.19 -4.18
CA LEU A 173 4.40 -3.46 -3.70
C LEU A 173 3.35 -2.87 -4.65
N SER A 174 3.58 -1.64 -5.15
CA SER A 174 2.66 -0.98 -6.08
C SER A 174 2.60 -1.70 -7.43
N ALA A 175 3.75 -2.10 -7.98
CA ALA A 175 3.78 -2.86 -9.22
C ALA A 175 3.19 -4.27 -9.09
N LEU A 176 3.35 -4.92 -7.94
CA LEU A 176 2.67 -6.19 -7.65
C LEU A 176 1.15 -6.00 -7.62
N ALA A 177 0.65 -4.92 -6.98
CA ALA A 177 -0.77 -4.59 -6.98
C ALA A 177 -1.30 -4.32 -8.40
N ASP A 178 -0.54 -3.60 -9.24
CA ASP A 178 -0.86 -3.37 -10.65
C ASP A 178 -0.98 -4.69 -11.44
N ALA A 179 -0.04 -5.61 -11.24
CA ALA A 179 -0.05 -6.94 -11.88
C ALA A 179 -1.27 -7.77 -11.43
N VAL A 180 -1.57 -7.81 -10.14
CA VAL A 180 -2.76 -8.50 -9.60
C VAL A 180 -4.06 -7.91 -10.15
N LEU A 181 -4.17 -6.57 -10.20
CA LEU A 181 -5.36 -5.90 -10.72
C LEU A 181 -5.60 -6.22 -12.20
N ASN A 182 -4.54 -6.28 -13.01
CA ASN A 182 -4.65 -6.71 -14.41
C ASN A 182 -5.19 -8.14 -14.53
N GLU A 183 -4.64 -9.10 -13.77
CA GLU A 183 -5.15 -10.48 -13.81
C GLU A 183 -6.59 -10.59 -13.33
N ILE A 184 -6.99 -9.79 -12.33
CA ILE A 184 -8.37 -9.75 -11.85
C ILE A 184 -9.32 -9.22 -12.92
N ILE A 185 -8.92 -8.24 -13.74
CA ILE A 185 -9.76 -7.76 -14.85
C ILE A 185 -10.02 -8.90 -15.84
N GLU A 186 -8.98 -9.63 -16.25
CA GLU A 186 -9.08 -10.75 -17.19
C GLU A 186 -9.99 -11.86 -16.62
N LEU A 187 -9.75 -12.30 -15.38
CA LEU A 187 -10.55 -13.33 -14.71
C LEU A 187 -12.01 -12.90 -14.52
N ALA A 188 -12.22 -11.64 -14.10
CA ALA A 188 -13.56 -11.12 -13.89
C ALA A 188 -14.33 -10.99 -15.21
N TRP A 189 -13.67 -10.50 -16.26
CA TRP A 189 -14.25 -10.36 -17.60
C TRP A 189 -14.59 -11.71 -18.23
N ALA A 190 -13.69 -12.68 -18.17
CA ALA A 190 -13.92 -14.04 -18.66
C ALA A 190 -15.13 -14.71 -17.98
N SER A 191 -15.40 -14.39 -16.71
CA SER A 191 -16.55 -14.94 -15.97
C SER A 191 -17.91 -14.33 -16.32
N LEU A 192 -17.96 -13.28 -17.14
CA LEU A 192 -19.21 -12.63 -17.54
C LEU A 192 -19.88 -13.42 -18.68
N ARG A 193 -21.14 -13.79 -18.50
CA ARG A 193 -21.91 -14.54 -19.51
C ARG A 193 -22.32 -13.70 -20.72
N LYS A 194 -22.58 -12.40 -20.49
CA LYS A 194 -22.98 -11.44 -21.52
C LYS A 194 -21.85 -10.42 -21.64
N LYS A 195 -21.10 -10.51 -22.73
CA LYS A 195 -20.08 -9.55 -23.15
C LYS A 195 -20.30 -9.25 -24.63
N HIS A 196 -20.11 -7.99 -25.01
CA HIS A 196 -20.30 -7.49 -26.38
C HIS A 196 -18.98 -7.31 -27.13
N CYS A 197 -17.84 -7.41 -26.43
CA CYS A 197 -16.50 -7.35 -27.00
C CYS A 197 -15.59 -8.43 -26.40
N GLU A 198 -14.47 -8.70 -27.06
CA GLU A 198 -13.49 -9.70 -26.61
C GLU A 198 -12.74 -9.22 -25.37
N ARG A 199 -12.26 -7.97 -25.39
CA ARG A 199 -11.53 -7.32 -24.29
C ARG A 199 -12.29 -6.08 -23.80
N PRO A 200 -12.32 -5.81 -22.48
CA PRO A 200 -13.05 -4.68 -21.94
C PRO A 200 -12.33 -3.36 -22.23
N LYS A 201 -13.06 -2.34 -22.67
CA LYS A 201 -12.57 -0.96 -22.83
C LYS A 201 -12.65 -0.21 -21.50
N PHE A 202 -11.90 -0.72 -20.53
CA PHE A 202 -12.02 -0.41 -19.11
C PHE A 202 -10.64 -0.17 -18.49
N ALA A 203 -10.55 0.77 -17.57
CA ALA A 203 -9.32 1.04 -16.84
C ALA A 203 -9.55 1.26 -15.35
N VAL A 204 -8.57 0.82 -14.57
CA VAL A 204 -8.43 1.08 -13.14
C VAL A 204 -7.43 2.21 -12.96
N ILE A 205 -7.86 3.25 -12.26
CA ILE A 205 -7.04 4.42 -11.92
C ILE A 205 -6.70 4.34 -10.44
N GLY A 206 -5.41 4.24 -10.12
CA GLY A 206 -4.93 4.28 -8.74
C GLY A 206 -4.85 5.71 -8.24
N TYR A 207 -5.37 5.95 -7.05
CA TYR A 207 -5.26 7.19 -6.28
C TYR A 207 -4.47 6.93 -4.98
N GLY A 208 -4.31 7.96 -4.15
CA GLY A 208 -3.75 7.81 -2.81
C GLY A 208 -2.36 7.16 -2.82
N LYS A 209 -2.16 6.13 -1.98
CA LYS A 209 -0.87 5.42 -1.88
C LYS A 209 -0.55 4.63 -3.14
N LEU A 210 -1.53 3.91 -3.72
CA LEU A 210 -1.33 3.15 -4.96
C LEU A 210 -0.94 4.08 -6.13
N GLY A 211 -1.68 5.18 -6.24
CA GLY A 211 -1.46 6.23 -7.24
C GLY A 211 -0.04 6.80 -7.13
N GLY A 212 0.36 7.22 -5.94
CA GLY A 212 1.69 7.78 -5.69
C GLY A 212 2.83 6.77 -5.56
N LYS A 213 2.61 5.48 -5.82
CA LYS A 213 3.59 4.39 -5.64
C LYS A 213 4.18 4.30 -4.23
N GLU A 214 3.31 4.48 -3.25
CA GLU A 214 3.65 4.61 -1.83
C GLU A 214 2.99 3.52 -0.97
N LEU A 215 2.61 2.39 -1.56
CA LEU A 215 1.99 1.28 -0.83
C LEU A 215 2.91 0.74 0.26
N GLY A 216 2.31 0.41 1.40
CA GLY A 216 2.89 -0.46 2.43
C GLY A 216 2.07 -1.75 2.53
N TYR A 217 2.51 -2.68 3.37
CA TYR A 217 1.97 -4.04 3.41
C TYR A 217 0.47 -4.19 3.72
N ASP A 218 -0.12 -3.25 4.46
CA ASP A 218 -1.52 -3.30 4.91
C ASP A 218 -2.27 -2.06 4.41
N SER A 219 -1.88 -1.57 3.23
CA SER A 219 -2.50 -0.41 2.59
C SER A 219 -3.74 -0.80 1.78
N ASP A 220 -4.81 -0.02 1.95
CA ASP A 220 -5.98 -0.08 1.09
C ASP A 220 -5.65 0.35 -0.34
N LEU A 221 -6.41 -0.17 -1.31
CA LEU A 221 -6.33 0.27 -2.70
C LEU A 221 -7.37 1.37 -2.94
N ASP A 222 -6.90 2.62 -2.97
CA ASP A 222 -7.67 3.76 -3.45
C ASP A 222 -7.79 3.69 -4.97
N ILE A 223 -8.94 3.28 -5.51
CA ILE A 223 -9.12 3.09 -6.95
C ILE A 223 -10.41 3.70 -7.50
N VAL A 224 -10.33 4.16 -8.74
CA VAL A 224 -11.47 4.65 -9.54
C VAL A 224 -11.53 3.86 -10.84
N PHE A 225 -12.75 3.50 -11.25
CA PHE A 225 -12.97 2.76 -12.49
C PHE A 225 -13.53 3.67 -13.57
N ILE A 226 -12.93 3.59 -14.76
CA ILE A 226 -13.40 4.30 -15.94
C ILE A 226 -13.57 3.35 -17.12
N TYR A 227 -14.47 3.69 -18.03
CA TYR A 227 -14.62 2.97 -19.30
C TYR A 227 -14.87 3.94 -20.45
N ASP A 228 -14.55 3.53 -21.67
CA ASP A 228 -14.93 4.26 -22.88
C ASP A 228 -15.43 3.30 -23.95
N ASP A 229 -16.74 3.12 -23.99
CA ASP A 229 -17.39 2.12 -24.84
C ASP A 229 -18.74 2.63 -25.33
N PRO A 230 -18.96 2.71 -26.66
CA PRO A 230 -20.21 3.19 -27.22
C PRO A 230 -21.36 2.17 -27.19
N ASP A 231 -21.12 0.94 -26.70
CA ASP A 231 -22.17 -0.07 -26.62
C ASP A 231 -23.35 0.39 -25.72
N PRO A 232 -24.62 0.24 -26.16
CA PRO A 232 -25.78 0.68 -25.38
C PRO A 232 -25.94 -0.01 -24.01
N GLU A 233 -25.38 -1.20 -23.82
CA GLU A 233 -25.37 -1.93 -22.54
C GLU A 233 -24.03 -1.79 -21.79
N ALA A 234 -23.12 -0.92 -22.24
CA ALA A 234 -21.80 -0.74 -21.62
C ALA A 234 -21.89 -0.46 -20.12
N ASP A 235 -22.75 0.47 -19.71
CA ASP A 235 -22.98 0.80 -18.29
C ASP A 235 -23.30 -0.45 -17.45
N LEU A 236 -24.25 -1.28 -17.91
CA LEU A 236 -24.64 -2.49 -17.21
C LEU A 236 -23.52 -3.52 -17.17
N THR A 237 -22.78 -3.67 -18.27
CA THR A 237 -21.68 -4.63 -18.41
C THR A 237 -20.50 -4.25 -17.51
N TYR A 238 -20.07 -3.00 -17.51
CA TYR A 238 -18.95 -2.54 -16.68
C TYR A 238 -19.32 -2.47 -15.19
N ASN A 239 -20.57 -2.19 -14.84
CA ASN A 239 -21.04 -2.33 -13.45
C ASN A 239 -20.93 -3.79 -12.97
N ARG A 240 -21.27 -4.77 -13.81
CA ARG A 240 -21.10 -6.20 -13.48
C ARG A 240 -19.63 -6.58 -13.38
N LEU A 241 -18.78 -6.06 -14.27
CA LEU A 241 -17.34 -6.27 -14.22
C LEU A 241 -16.78 -5.80 -12.87
N VAL A 242 -17.06 -4.55 -12.47
CA VAL A 242 -16.58 -4.01 -11.19
C VAL A 242 -17.08 -4.84 -10.00
N ARG A 243 -18.35 -5.23 -9.97
CA ARG A 243 -18.88 -6.11 -8.90
C ARG A 243 -18.13 -7.44 -8.81
N ARG A 244 -17.80 -8.03 -9.96
CA ARG A 244 -17.02 -9.27 -10.01
C ARG A 244 -15.59 -9.03 -9.52
N MET A 245 -14.93 -7.96 -9.96
CA MET A 245 -13.60 -7.58 -9.46
C MET A 245 -13.60 -7.38 -7.94
N MET A 246 -14.63 -6.73 -7.38
CA MET A 246 -14.76 -6.56 -5.92
C MET A 246 -14.83 -7.90 -5.19
N SER A 247 -15.49 -8.90 -5.78
CA SER A 247 -15.50 -10.26 -5.22
C SER A 247 -14.11 -10.90 -5.22
N TRP A 248 -13.34 -10.73 -6.31
CA TRP A 248 -11.96 -11.21 -6.39
C TRP A 248 -11.06 -10.56 -5.34
N LEU A 249 -11.16 -9.24 -5.17
CA LEU A 249 -10.31 -8.46 -4.28
C LEU A 249 -10.65 -8.69 -2.79
N THR A 250 -11.95 -8.71 -2.46
CA THR A 250 -12.38 -8.54 -1.06
C THR A 250 -12.93 -9.79 -0.39
N LEU A 251 -13.33 -10.83 -1.15
CA LEU A 251 -13.89 -12.03 -0.56
C LEU A 251 -12.84 -12.78 0.27
N GLN A 252 -13.23 -13.17 1.48
CA GLN A 252 -12.43 -14.03 2.34
C GLN A 252 -12.52 -15.49 1.87
N THR A 253 -11.37 -16.10 1.60
CA THR A 253 -11.23 -17.52 1.23
C THR A 253 -10.40 -18.27 2.27
N SER A 254 -10.14 -19.56 2.05
CA SER A 254 -9.18 -20.34 2.86
C SER A 254 -7.75 -19.78 2.77
N SER A 255 -7.40 -19.14 1.66
CA SER A 255 -6.13 -18.42 1.45
C SER A 255 -6.17 -16.96 1.94
N GLY A 256 -7.31 -16.50 2.47
CA GLY A 256 -7.47 -15.15 2.98
C GLY A 256 -8.13 -14.18 1.99
N LYS A 257 -7.84 -12.88 2.16
CA LYS A 257 -8.28 -11.77 1.30
C LYS A 257 -7.08 -11.17 0.56
N LEU A 258 -7.30 -10.56 -0.60
CA LEU A 258 -6.25 -9.85 -1.34
C LEU A 258 -6.05 -8.44 -0.83
N PHE A 259 -7.08 -7.60 -0.95
CA PHE A 259 -6.99 -6.17 -0.62
C PHE A 259 -8.28 -5.63 -0.03
N ASP A 260 -8.15 -4.67 0.88
CA ASP A 260 -9.18 -3.67 1.14
C ASP A 260 -9.19 -2.62 0.02
N VAL A 261 -10.38 -2.11 -0.31
CA VAL A 261 -10.60 -1.24 -1.47
C VAL A 261 -11.38 0.00 -1.04
N ASP A 262 -10.86 1.18 -1.35
CA ASP A 262 -11.52 2.46 -1.13
C ASP A 262 -11.89 3.10 -2.48
N LEU A 263 -13.19 3.39 -2.65
CA LEU A 263 -13.75 3.98 -3.87
C LEU A 263 -14.19 5.43 -3.68
N ARG A 264 -13.89 6.07 -2.54
CA ARG A 264 -14.44 7.39 -2.17
C ARG A 264 -13.89 8.55 -3.00
N LEU A 265 -12.78 8.35 -3.71
CA LEU A 265 -12.15 9.36 -4.57
C LEU A 265 -12.73 9.41 -6.00
N ARG A 266 -13.74 8.60 -6.31
CA ARG A 266 -14.44 8.67 -7.61
C ARG A 266 -15.31 9.94 -7.70
N PRO A 267 -15.67 10.41 -8.91
CA PRO A 267 -16.55 11.56 -9.08
C PRO A 267 -17.83 11.46 -8.25
N ASN A 268 -18.16 12.53 -7.50
CA ASN A 268 -19.27 12.58 -6.53
C ASN A 268 -19.16 11.61 -5.32
N GLY A 269 -17.98 11.04 -5.07
CA GLY A 269 -17.70 10.18 -3.93
C GLY A 269 -18.66 9.00 -3.79
N GLU A 270 -19.15 8.73 -2.59
CA GLU A 270 -20.06 7.62 -2.30
C GLU A 270 -21.38 7.68 -3.09
N SER A 271 -21.84 8.88 -3.44
CA SER A 271 -23.05 9.11 -4.24
C SER A 271 -22.82 8.95 -5.75
N GLY A 272 -21.57 8.80 -6.18
CA GLY A 272 -21.18 8.65 -7.58
C GLY A 272 -21.33 7.23 -8.12
N LEU A 273 -21.35 7.13 -9.46
CA LEU A 273 -21.31 5.87 -10.17
C LEU A 273 -20.07 5.06 -9.77
N ILE A 274 -20.22 3.75 -9.58
CA ILE A 274 -19.09 2.88 -9.22
C ILE A 274 -18.06 2.76 -10.34
N VAL A 275 -18.51 2.90 -11.59
CA VAL A 275 -17.70 3.00 -12.80
C VAL A 275 -18.19 4.20 -13.60
N THR A 276 -17.25 5.06 -14.02
CA THR A 276 -17.58 6.34 -14.66
C THR A 276 -17.23 6.29 -16.16
N PRO A 277 -18.15 6.63 -17.07
CA PRO A 277 -17.81 6.83 -18.48
C PRO A 277 -16.75 7.93 -18.62
N LEU A 278 -15.77 7.75 -19.50
CA LEU A 278 -14.65 8.68 -19.64
C LEU A 278 -15.09 10.13 -19.87
N GLU A 279 -16.10 10.34 -20.71
CA GLU A 279 -16.65 11.67 -20.99
C GLU A 279 -17.22 12.34 -19.74
N MET A 280 -17.91 11.59 -18.87
CA MET A 280 -18.40 12.12 -17.60
C MET A 280 -17.25 12.46 -16.64
N PHE A 281 -16.20 11.63 -16.62
CA PHE A 281 -15.00 11.91 -15.84
C PHE A 281 -14.34 13.22 -16.29
N ILE A 282 -14.17 13.43 -17.60
CA ILE A 282 -13.62 14.66 -18.18
C ILE A 282 -14.44 15.88 -17.75
N ARG A 283 -15.76 15.86 -17.99
CA ARG A 283 -16.66 16.97 -17.65
C ARG A 283 -16.63 17.31 -16.16
N TYR A 284 -16.58 16.27 -15.31
CA TYR A 284 -16.45 16.44 -13.86
C TYR A 284 -15.13 17.11 -13.49
N GLN A 285 -13.99 16.61 -13.98
CA GLN A 285 -12.68 17.16 -13.65
C GLN A 285 -12.47 18.58 -14.19
N GLN A 286 -13.07 18.90 -15.34
CA GLN A 286 -13.06 20.24 -15.94
C GLN A 286 -14.06 21.21 -15.32
N ASN A 287 -14.88 20.74 -14.37
CA ASN A 287 -15.95 21.53 -13.77
C ASN A 287 -16.87 22.20 -14.81
N ALA A 288 -17.18 21.49 -15.89
CA ALA A 288 -17.87 22.03 -17.06
C ALA A 288 -19.26 22.62 -16.75
N ASP A 289 -19.94 22.07 -15.74
CA ASP A 289 -21.30 22.45 -15.34
C ASP A 289 -21.35 23.21 -13.99
N GLY A 290 -20.20 23.68 -13.49
CA GLY A 290 -20.08 24.41 -12.21
C GLY A 290 -20.30 23.57 -10.94
N ARG A 291 -20.43 22.25 -11.07
CA ARG A 291 -20.66 21.26 -10.00
C ARG A 291 -19.68 20.08 -10.05
N GLY A 292 -18.53 20.27 -10.67
CA GLY A 292 -17.48 19.27 -10.83
C GLY A 292 -16.46 19.29 -9.71
N ALA A 293 -15.24 18.88 -10.04
CA ALA A 293 -14.18 18.63 -9.09
C ALA A 293 -13.76 19.87 -8.29
N TRP A 294 -13.62 19.69 -6.98
CA TRP A 294 -13.06 20.68 -6.06
C TRP A 294 -11.52 20.70 -6.14
N PHE A 295 -10.90 21.76 -5.64
CA PHE A 295 -9.42 21.89 -5.64
C PHE A 295 -8.73 20.69 -4.98
N TRP A 296 -9.27 20.18 -3.87
CA TRP A 296 -8.71 19.01 -3.17
C TRP A 296 -8.82 17.72 -3.98
N GLU A 297 -9.81 17.59 -4.88
CA GLU A 297 -9.90 16.46 -5.80
C GLU A 297 -8.82 16.55 -6.87
N HIS A 298 -8.47 17.75 -7.32
CA HIS A 298 -7.30 17.95 -8.18
C HIS A 298 -5.99 17.67 -7.43
N GLN A 299 -5.90 17.96 -6.13
CA GLN A 299 -4.76 17.54 -5.31
C GLN A 299 -4.64 16.01 -5.28
N ALA A 300 -5.75 15.30 -5.07
CA ALA A 300 -5.77 13.83 -5.13
C ALA A 300 -5.41 13.31 -6.54
N LEU A 301 -5.93 13.94 -7.59
CA LEU A 301 -5.66 13.61 -9.00
C LEU A 301 -4.19 13.82 -9.38
N SER A 302 -3.46 14.73 -8.74
CA SER A 302 -2.02 14.93 -9.01
C SER A 302 -1.19 13.66 -8.78
N ARG A 303 -1.65 12.78 -7.89
CA ARG A 303 -1.04 11.48 -7.59
C ARG A 303 -1.67 10.33 -8.36
N ALA A 304 -2.77 10.57 -9.07
CA ALA A 304 -3.47 9.51 -9.76
C ALA A 304 -2.66 8.99 -10.94
N ARG A 305 -2.82 7.71 -11.27
CA ARG A 305 -2.23 7.11 -12.48
C ARG A 305 -3.07 5.96 -13.01
N PHE A 306 -2.88 5.64 -14.28
CA PHE A 306 -3.27 4.34 -14.82
C PHE A 306 -2.56 3.21 -14.06
N VAL A 307 -3.33 2.17 -13.70
CA VAL A 307 -2.86 0.99 -12.96
C VAL A 307 -3.05 -0.29 -13.75
N ALA A 308 -4.26 -0.51 -14.29
CA ALA A 308 -4.61 -1.77 -14.95
C ALA A 308 -5.74 -1.59 -15.98
N GLY A 309 -5.82 -2.50 -16.95
CA GLY A 309 -6.86 -2.53 -17.98
C GLY A 309 -6.37 -2.13 -19.37
N ASP A 310 -7.27 -1.51 -20.15
CA ASP A 310 -6.97 -1.07 -21.52
C ASP A 310 -5.91 0.03 -21.53
N ALA A 311 -4.75 -0.28 -22.14
CA ALA A 311 -3.62 0.62 -22.23
C ALA A 311 -3.91 1.89 -23.06
N ASP A 312 -4.82 1.82 -24.04
CA ASP A 312 -5.17 2.97 -24.88
C ASP A 312 -6.03 3.96 -24.08
N LEU A 313 -6.99 3.42 -23.32
CA LEU A 313 -7.77 4.20 -22.36
C LEU A 313 -6.88 4.77 -21.24
N GLY A 314 -5.90 4.00 -20.76
CA GLY A 314 -4.90 4.46 -19.80
C GLY A 314 -4.10 5.66 -20.29
N ARG A 315 -3.62 5.64 -21.56
CA ARG A 315 -2.92 6.78 -22.16
C ARG A 315 -3.81 8.03 -22.23
N ARG A 316 -5.07 7.86 -22.64
CA ARG A 316 -6.04 8.97 -22.68
C ARG A 316 -6.33 9.54 -21.30
N PHE A 317 -6.43 8.69 -20.28
CA PHE A 317 -6.54 9.16 -18.89
C PHE A 317 -5.35 10.03 -18.48
N GLU A 318 -4.12 9.63 -18.78
CA GLU A 318 -2.93 10.43 -18.45
C GLU A 318 -2.89 11.76 -19.19
N GLU A 319 -3.36 11.81 -20.44
CA GLU A 319 -3.54 13.06 -21.19
C GLU A 319 -4.55 13.98 -20.51
N ILE A 320 -5.70 13.45 -20.09
CA ILE A 320 -6.74 14.20 -19.36
C ILE A 320 -6.20 14.70 -18.02
N ARG A 321 -5.52 13.83 -17.26
CA ARG A 321 -4.88 14.19 -16.00
C ARG A 321 -3.91 15.35 -16.21
N SER A 322 -3.05 15.24 -17.23
CA SER A 322 -2.12 16.28 -17.61
C SER A 322 -2.83 17.60 -17.96
N GLN A 323 -3.95 17.57 -18.68
CA GLN A 323 -4.74 18.76 -18.99
C GLN A 323 -5.33 19.42 -17.72
N VAL A 324 -5.85 18.63 -16.78
CA VAL A 324 -6.40 19.13 -15.52
C VAL A 324 -5.32 19.78 -14.66
N LEU A 325 -4.12 19.20 -14.61
CA LEU A 325 -3.00 19.81 -13.87
C LEU A 325 -2.57 21.16 -14.47
N GLN A 326 -2.72 21.35 -15.78
CA GLN A 326 -2.35 22.58 -16.50
C GLN A 326 -3.42 23.68 -16.47
N MET A 327 -4.57 23.47 -15.81
CA MET A 327 -5.58 24.51 -15.69
C MET A 327 -5.00 25.77 -15.02
N ASN A 328 -5.37 26.94 -15.54
CA ASN A 328 -5.00 28.21 -14.93
C ASN A 328 -5.63 28.32 -13.55
N ARG A 329 -4.82 28.61 -12.54
CA ARG A 329 -5.26 28.85 -11.17
C ARG A 329 -4.62 30.14 -10.68
N GLU A 330 -5.40 31.00 -10.04
CA GLU A 330 -4.85 32.15 -9.33
C GLU A 330 -4.02 31.64 -8.13
N PRO A 331 -2.72 31.95 -8.04
CA PRO A 331 -1.83 31.39 -7.02
C PRO A 331 -2.33 31.60 -5.59
N GLU A 332 -2.84 32.78 -5.29
CA GLU A 332 -3.34 33.11 -3.95
C GLU A 332 -4.64 32.39 -3.61
N ALA A 333 -5.52 32.20 -4.59
CA ALA A 333 -6.70 31.36 -4.40
C ALA A 333 -6.31 29.88 -4.19
N ALA A 334 -5.31 29.38 -4.93
CA ALA A 334 -4.81 28.02 -4.78
C ALA A 334 -4.18 27.79 -3.38
N LYS A 335 -3.35 28.72 -2.90
CA LYS A 335 -2.80 28.69 -1.53
C LYS A 335 -3.93 28.64 -0.50
N GLN A 336 -4.92 29.53 -0.60
CA GLN A 336 -6.02 29.58 0.36
C GLN A 336 -6.82 28.25 0.40
N ASN A 337 -7.09 27.65 -0.76
CA ASN A 337 -7.77 26.34 -0.81
C ASN A 337 -6.99 25.25 -0.04
N VAL A 338 -5.66 25.24 -0.19
CA VAL A 338 -4.80 24.27 0.51
C VAL A 338 -4.74 24.56 2.01
N LEU A 339 -4.66 25.82 2.43
CA LEU A 339 -4.71 26.22 3.84
C LEU A 339 -6.04 25.81 4.51
N ASP A 340 -7.16 26.06 3.85
CA ASP A 340 -8.50 25.70 4.35
C ASP A 340 -8.66 24.18 4.49
N MET A 341 -8.20 23.42 3.49
CA MET A 341 -8.21 21.97 3.54
C MET A 341 -7.27 21.44 4.63
N ARG A 342 -6.10 22.05 4.79
CA ARG A 342 -5.14 21.68 5.82
C ARG A 342 -5.70 21.90 7.22
N LYS A 343 -6.45 23.00 7.43
CA LYS A 343 -7.14 23.28 8.70
C LYS A 343 -8.15 22.19 9.02
N LYS A 344 -9.03 21.87 8.07
CA LYS A 344 -10.01 20.76 8.22
C LYS A 344 -9.32 19.43 8.57
N MET A 345 -8.17 19.13 7.95
CA MET A 345 -7.42 17.91 8.24
C MET A 345 -6.78 17.90 9.63
N LEU A 346 -6.26 19.04 10.11
CA LEU A 346 -5.75 19.19 11.47
C LEU A 346 -6.85 18.98 12.51
N ASP A 347 -8.02 19.56 12.28
CA ASP A 347 -9.17 19.49 13.20
C ASP A 347 -9.75 18.08 13.25
N GLY A 348 -9.77 17.37 12.11
CA GLY A 348 -10.20 15.97 12.02
C GLY A 348 -9.24 14.96 12.65
N HIS A 349 -7.98 15.33 12.90
CA HIS A 349 -6.95 14.45 13.47
C HIS A 349 -6.28 15.11 14.68
N PRO A 350 -7.00 15.36 15.80
CA PRO A 350 -6.43 16.02 16.96
C PRO A 350 -5.38 15.14 17.64
N ASN A 351 -4.23 15.73 17.96
CA ASN A 351 -3.22 15.11 18.82
C ASN A 351 -3.14 15.89 20.14
N ARG A 352 -3.66 15.29 21.22
CA ARG A 352 -3.65 15.84 22.58
C ARG A 352 -2.50 15.28 23.45
N SER A 353 -1.61 14.50 22.85
CA SER A 353 -0.48 13.89 23.55
C SER A 353 0.78 14.78 23.44
N PRO A 354 1.77 14.63 24.33
CA PRO A 354 3.05 15.36 24.22
C PRO A 354 3.95 14.85 23.09
N TYR A 355 3.52 13.81 22.35
CA TYR A 355 4.24 13.22 21.24
C TYR A 355 3.89 13.94 19.95
N PHE A 356 4.81 13.93 18.99
CA PHE A 356 4.60 14.44 17.64
C PHE A 356 4.00 13.34 16.74
N ASP A 357 2.86 13.60 16.12
CA ASP A 357 2.30 12.76 15.07
C ASP A 357 3.00 13.05 13.74
N VAL A 358 3.84 12.11 13.28
CA VAL A 358 4.71 12.33 12.10
C VAL A 358 3.93 12.61 10.82
N LYS A 359 2.66 12.20 10.76
CA LYS A 359 1.83 12.38 9.56
C LYS A 359 1.04 13.68 9.62
N HIS A 360 0.24 13.87 10.67
CA HIS A 360 -0.81 14.89 10.67
C HIS A 360 -0.47 16.18 11.42
N ASP A 361 0.47 16.17 12.36
CA ASP A 361 0.85 17.40 13.07
C ASP A 361 1.64 18.36 12.16
N ARG A 362 1.73 19.64 12.55
CA ARG A 362 2.51 20.65 11.81
C ARG A 362 4.00 20.32 11.78
N GLY A 363 4.59 20.50 10.61
CA GLY A 363 5.93 20.00 10.28
C GLY A 363 5.97 18.51 9.95
N GLY A 364 4.82 17.83 9.82
CA GLY A 364 4.71 16.42 9.45
C GLY A 364 4.61 16.17 7.95
N MET A 365 4.43 14.91 7.58
CA MET A 365 4.38 14.45 6.18
C MET A 365 3.31 15.18 5.34
N VAL A 366 2.13 15.44 5.92
CA VAL A 366 1.02 16.11 5.21
C VAL A 366 1.41 17.52 4.77
N ASP A 367 2.22 18.25 5.55
CA ASP A 367 2.67 19.60 5.18
C ASP A 367 3.57 19.54 3.92
N VAL A 368 4.42 18.51 3.80
CA VAL A 368 5.23 18.28 2.59
C VAL A 368 4.34 17.91 1.40
N GLU A 369 3.41 16.97 1.59
CA GLU A 369 2.49 16.51 0.53
C GLU A 369 1.64 17.66 -0.02
N PHE A 370 1.10 18.50 0.86
CA PHE A 370 0.27 19.64 0.46
C PHE A 370 1.10 20.72 -0.23
N THR A 371 2.34 20.94 0.21
CA THR A 371 3.27 21.86 -0.46
C THR A 371 3.56 21.40 -1.89
N VAL A 372 3.92 20.12 -2.07
CA VAL A 372 4.22 19.56 -3.40
C VAL A 372 2.98 19.61 -4.30
N GLN A 373 1.80 19.25 -3.79
CA GLN A 373 0.56 19.31 -4.56
C GLN A 373 0.20 20.74 -4.98
N LEU A 374 0.38 21.73 -4.11
CA LEU A 374 0.20 23.13 -4.47
C LEU A 374 1.15 23.55 -5.59
N LEU A 375 2.43 23.21 -5.47
CA LEU A 375 3.44 23.53 -6.49
C LEU A 375 3.07 22.91 -7.83
N VAL A 376 2.66 21.64 -7.84
CA VAL A 376 2.18 20.97 -9.06
C VAL A 376 0.97 21.69 -9.63
N LEU A 377 -0.08 21.94 -8.85
CA LEU A 377 -1.32 22.55 -9.35
C LEU A 377 -1.17 24.01 -9.78
N THR A 378 -0.17 24.71 -9.26
CA THR A 378 0.10 26.12 -9.60
C THR A 378 1.01 26.22 -10.82
N PHE A 379 2.01 25.34 -10.94
CA PHE A 379 3.11 25.52 -11.89
C PHE A 379 3.21 24.45 -12.98
N ALA A 380 2.39 23.40 -12.96
CA ALA A 380 2.43 22.33 -13.98
C ALA A 380 2.08 22.79 -15.41
N LYS A 381 1.45 23.95 -15.55
CA LYS A 381 1.22 24.60 -16.86
C LYS A 381 2.53 25.07 -17.49
N ASP A 382 3.38 25.70 -16.70
CA ASP A 382 4.62 26.30 -17.18
C ASP A 382 5.79 25.29 -17.15
N TYR A 383 5.72 24.30 -16.26
CA TYR A 383 6.75 23.28 -16.07
C TYR A 383 6.21 21.87 -16.27
N PRO A 384 6.32 21.33 -17.49
CA PRO A 384 5.98 19.97 -17.88
C PRO A 384 6.36 18.86 -16.89
N GLU A 385 7.52 18.99 -16.26
CA GLU A 385 8.16 18.00 -15.40
C GLU A 385 7.36 17.73 -14.12
N LEU A 386 6.61 18.73 -13.64
CA LEU A 386 5.76 18.63 -12.44
C LEU A 386 4.50 17.80 -12.69
N ARG A 387 4.17 17.48 -13.95
CA ARG A 387 3.04 16.64 -14.30
C ARG A 387 3.33 15.16 -14.09
N ASN A 388 4.61 14.77 -13.99
CA ASN A 388 4.99 13.38 -13.81
C ASN A 388 4.57 12.88 -12.41
N ASN A 389 4.15 11.62 -12.33
CA ASN A 389 3.81 11.00 -11.06
C ASN A 389 5.06 10.35 -10.44
N PHE A 390 5.94 11.19 -9.89
CA PHE A 390 7.25 10.81 -9.35
C PHE A 390 7.30 10.71 -7.80
N GLY A 391 6.16 10.92 -7.13
CA GLY A 391 6.10 10.99 -5.67
C GLY A 391 6.66 12.30 -5.09
N ASN A 392 6.45 12.51 -3.79
CA ASN A 392 6.71 13.80 -3.14
C ASN A 392 8.18 14.22 -3.17
N ILE A 393 9.09 13.25 -3.00
CA ILE A 393 10.54 13.49 -2.94
C ILE A 393 11.05 14.07 -4.26
N LEU A 394 10.85 13.34 -5.37
CA LEU A 394 11.42 13.74 -6.66
C LEU A 394 10.69 14.96 -7.24
N LEU A 395 9.39 15.14 -6.94
CA LEU A 395 8.68 16.37 -7.30
C LEU A 395 9.20 17.59 -6.53
N LEU A 396 9.53 17.46 -5.24
CA LEU A 396 10.11 18.55 -4.47
C LEU A 396 11.54 18.89 -4.93
N GLU A 397 12.36 17.88 -5.20
CA GLU A 397 13.69 18.06 -5.82
C GLU A 397 13.58 18.74 -7.21
N THR A 398 12.53 18.40 -7.98
CA THR A 398 12.25 19.03 -9.27
C THR A 398 11.82 20.48 -9.12
N ALA A 399 10.92 20.79 -8.19
CA ALA A 399 10.52 22.17 -7.89
C ALA A 399 11.73 23.04 -7.48
N ALA A 400 12.67 22.49 -6.73
CA ALA A 400 13.91 23.16 -6.36
C ALA A 400 14.84 23.45 -7.55
N ARG A 401 15.00 22.47 -8.46
CA ARG A 401 15.76 22.68 -9.71
C ARG A 401 15.14 23.75 -10.61
N LEU A 402 13.81 23.88 -10.56
CA LEU A 402 13.04 24.91 -11.26
C LEU A 402 13.01 26.25 -10.52
N GLN A 403 13.71 26.39 -9.40
CA GLN A 403 13.77 27.60 -8.57
C GLN A 403 12.42 28.05 -7.99
N LEU A 404 11.45 27.13 -7.88
CA LEU A 404 10.16 27.39 -7.22
C LEU A 404 10.27 27.32 -5.69
N VAL A 405 11.31 26.66 -5.20
CA VAL A 405 11.70 26.56 -3.78
C VAL A 405 13.22 26.63 -3.72
N ASP A 406 13.76 27.22 -2.67
CA ASP A 406 15.20 27.21 -2.41
C ASP A 406 15.73 25.76 -2.30
N GLN A 407 16.93 25.52 -2.85
CA GLN A 407 17.50 24.17 -2.94
C GLN A 407 17.83 23.58 -1.57
N ASP A 408 18.34 24.38 -0.64
CA ASP A 408 18.69 23.90 0.70
C ASP A 408 17.44 23.62 1.53
N ILE A 409 16.39 24.45 1.38
CA ILE A 409 15.09 24.22 2.02
C ILE A 409 14.48 22.89 1.53
N ALA A 410 14.45 22.68 0.20
CA ALA A 410 13.91 21.47 -0.39
C ALA A 410 14.70 20.23 0.04
N ALA A 411 16.03 20.27 0.00
CA ALA A 411 16.89 19.14 0.38
C ALA A 411 16.66 18.71 1.85
N GLN A 412 16.53 19.67 2.77
CA GLN A 412 16.26 19.39 4.19
C GLN A 412 14.86 18.79 4.40
N ALA A 413 13.84 19.31 3.70
CA ALA A 413 12.49 18.78 3.79
C ALA A 413 12.35 17.39 3.15
N VAL A 414 13.09 17.11 2.06
CA VAL A 414 13.20 15.77 1.48
C VAL A 414 13.81 14.79 2.48
N ALA A 415 14.92 15.15 3.12
CA ALA A 415 15.53 14.31 4.16
C ALA A 415 14.57 14.05 5.33
N ALA A 416 13.83 15.08 5.77
CA ALA A 416 12.80 14.94 6.79
C ALA A 416 11.67 13.99 6.35
N TYR A 417 11.18 14.10 5.11
CA TYR A 417 10.14 13.24 4.58
C TYR A 417 10.58 11.77 4.51
N ARG A 418 11.80 11.50 4.02
CA ARG A 418 12.40 10.14 4.03
C ARG A 418 12.44 9.58 5.45
N ARG A 419 12.92 10.37 6.41
CA ARG A 419 12.98 9.97 7.82
C ARG A 419 11.60 9.67 8.41
N TYR A 420 10.58 10.44 8.06
CA TYR A 420 9.20 10.17 8.49
C TYR A 420 8.64 8.90 7.87
N ARG A 421 8.94 8.61 6.60
CA ARG A 421 8.55 7.35 5.93
C ARG A 421 9.19 6.14 6.59
N GLU A 422 10.48 6.19 6.91
CA GLU A 422 11.20 5.13 7.64
C GLU A 422 10.56 4.80 8.98
N VAL A 423 10.33 5.85 9.80
CA VAL A 423 9.79 5.69 11.15
C VAL A 423 8.32 5.23 11.12
N GLN A 424 7.54 5.74 10.16
CA GLN A 424 6.19 5.27 9.92
C GLN A 424 6.17 3.78 9.55
N HIS A 425 7.04 3.36 8.65
CA HIS A 425 7.18 1.96 8.23
C HIS A 425 7.52 1.05 9.42
N GLU A 426 8.55 1.41 10.19
CA GLU A 426 8.99 0.64 11.36
C GLU A 426 7.89 0.49 12.43
N ILE A 427 7.21 1.60 12.74
CA ILE A 427 6.15 1.61 13.75
C ILE A 427 4.95 0.79 13.27
N ARG A 428 4.53 0.92 12.01
CA ARG A 428 3.40 0.16 11.44
C ARG A 428 3.66 -1.33 11.38
N LEU A 429 4.89 -1.76 11.11
CA LEU A 429 5.26 -3.17 11.20
C LEU A 429 5.05 -3.76 12.60
N ASN A 430 5.11 -2.94 13.65
CA ASN A 430 4.96 -3.40 15.05
C ASN A 430 3.56 -3.13 15.64
N ALA A 431 2.89 -2.08 15.20
CA ALA A 431 1.62 -1.63 15.76
C ALA A 431 0.40 -2.01 14.89
N GLY A 432 0.59 -2.25 13.59
CA GLY A 432 -0.47 -2.37 12.58
C GLY A 432 -0.72 -1.04 11.84
N GLU A 433 -1.40 -1.11 10.69
CA GLU A 433 -1.87 0.10 9.97
C GLU A 433 -3.04 0.78 10.71
N GLY A 434 -3.28 2.05 10.37
CA GLY A 434 -4.38 2.85 10.94
C GLY A 434 -4.13 3.47 12.31
N LEU A 435 -3.05 3.11 13.02
CA LEU A 435 -2.67 3.77 14.26
C LEU A 435 -1.85 5.06 14.02
N PRO A 436 -2.09 6.12 14.81
CA PRO A 436 -1.25 7.32 14.79
C PRO A 436 0.22 6.97 15.06
N VAL A 437 1.11 7.44 14.18
CA VAL A 437 2.55 7.26 14.36
C VAL A 437 3.08 8.44 15.15
N ARG A 438 3.17 8.23 16.47
CA ARG A 438 3.54 9.27 17.43
C ARG A 438 4.89 8.99 18.04
N VAL A 439 5.78 9.98 18.00
CA VAL A 439 7.17 9.88 18.43
C VAL A 439 7.55 11.04 19.37
N PRO A 440 8.57 10.89 20.24
CA PRO A 440 9.00 12.00 21.09
C PRO A 440 9.38 13.22 20.26
N ALA A 441 8.70 14.34 20.46
CA ALA A 441 8.83 15.52 19.61
C ALA A 441 10.26 16.08 19.57
N ALA A 442 10.99 15.98 20.68
CA ALA A 442 12.39 16.43 20.79
C ALA A 442 13.35 15.66 19.87
N LEU A 443 13.05 14.39 19.55
CA LEU A 443 13.92 13.58 18.68
C LEU A 443 13.78 13.94 17.19
N PHE A 444 12.74 14.67 16.81
CA PHE A 444 12.43 15.04 15.43
C PHE A 444 12.36 16.55 15.22
N GLN A 445 12.96 17.33 16.13
CA GLN A 445 12.85 18.78 16.10
C GLN A 445 13.47 19.37 14.82
N THR A 446 14.62 18.86 14.39
CA THR A 446 15.31 19.32 13.17
C THR A 446 14.45 19.12 11.91
N GLU A 447 13.88 17.92 11.77
CA GLU A 447 13.02 17.55 10.65
C GLU A 447 11.74 18.40 10.64
N ARG A 448 11.13 18.62 11.81
CA ARG A 448 9.91 19.42 11.95
C ARG A 448 10.14 20.86 11.51
N GLU A 449 11.26 21.46 11.93
CA GLU A 449 11.60 22.82 11.54
C GLU A 449 11.98 22.92 10.06
N ALA A 450 12.58 21.88 9.47
CA ALA A 450 12.83 21.84 8.02
C ALA A 450 11.53 21.86 7.21
N VAL A 451 10.54 21.05 7.59
CA VAL A 451 9.24 21.02 6.92
C VAL A 451 8.45 22.33 7.13
N LYS A 452 8.52 22.92 8.32
CA LYS A 452 7.91 24.24 8.55
C LYS A 452 8.56 25.34 7.72
N ARG A 453 9.89 25.33 7.56
CA ARG A 453 10.58 26.28 6.66
C ARG A 453 10.14 26.10 5.20
N LEU A 454 10.01 24.86 4.73
CA LEU A 454 9.46 24.56 3.41
C LEU A 454 8.05 25.16 3.28
N TRP A 455 7.17 24.87 4.24
CA TRP A 455 5.81 25.40 4.26
C TRP A 455 5.82 26.94 4.19
N TYR A 456 6.55 27.62 5.08
CA TYR A 456 6.62 29.07 5.10
C TYR A 456 7.16 29.65 3.79
N SER A 457 8.15 29.00 3.16
CA SER A 457 8.72 29.47 1.88
C SER A 457 7.74 29.47 0.72
N VAL A 458 6.69 28.65 0.77
CA VAL A 458 5.68 28.52 -0.30
C VAL A 458 4.38 29.26 0.05
N PHE A 459 3.97 29.22 1.32
CA PHE A 459 2.70 29.78 1.78
C PHE A 459 2.83 31.18 2.37
N GLU A 460 4.04 31.62 2.74
CA GLU A 460 4.32 32.90 3.41
C GLU A 460 3.54 33.09 4.73
N THR A 461 3.11 31.97 5.34
CA THR A 461 2.38 31.93 6.60
C THR A 461 2.66 30.64 7.37
N ASP A 462 2.62 30.73 8.69
CA ASP A 462 2.64 29.57 9.58
C ASP A 462 1.24 28.97 9.80
N GLU A 463 0.17 29.55 9.25
CA GLU A 463 -1.18 28.98 9.32
C GLU A 463 -1.31 27.69 8.46
N PRO A 464 -2.28 26.80 8.74
CA PRO A 464 -3.22 26.83 9.86
C PRO A 464 -2.61 26.30 11.17
N SER A 465 -2.70 27.06 12.24
CA SER A 465 -2.38 26.58 13.60
C SER A 465 -3.59 25.87 14.22
N ARG A 466 -3.35 24.90 15.13
CA ARG A 466 -4.45 24.40 15.98
C ARG A 466 -4.79 25.51 16.97
N GLU A 467 -6.06 25.88 17.06
CA GLU A 467 -6.53 26.76 18.13
C GLU A 467 -6.15 26.10 19.47
N SER A 468 -5.44 26.86 20.31
CA SER A 468 -5.05 26.41 21.64
C SER A 468 -6.33 26.41 22.49
N ASN A 469 -6.95 25.24 22.65
CA ASN A 469 -8.04 25.05 23.63
C ASN A 469 -7.48 24.76 25.02
#